data_AF-A0A7C6ZU66-F1
#
_entry.id   AF-A0A7C6ZU66-F1
#
_cell.length_a   1.000
_cell.length_b   1.000
_cell.length_c   1.000
_cell.angle_alpha   90.00
_cell.angle_beta   90.00
_cell.angle_gamma   90.00
#
_symmetry.space_group_name_H-M   'P 1'
#
loop_
_entity.id
_entity.type
_entity.pdbx_description
1 polymer ?
#
loop_
_entity_poly.entity_id
_entity_poly.type
_entity_poly.pdbx_seq_one_letter_code
_entity_poly.pdbx_strand_id
1 'polypeptide(L)'
;MTRLLYFEPLWVAGVAVFVLLPGRWLPAAWQPVVVGALFVGWLLRGLATRRLLPPAPLHVALGVLLLWLPVNIWAAVDTVVAWQAAGYLLLGVAGYGAAIAWAPLQVRPQMLAWLLVALAGVLALAGPLLATSEAAWPLIGSLQQAVAPITTRLGETINPNILAGAIVVLLPLVVALALDGTAASRFDRWRRAVLWLLAGLIVVVVTLAASRGALLGVSAGLLIVIVRRWPRLRWAAPVVMLAGIGVIIWLAPASWLNQLDSGGVVGGMDERIEIWSRALYALQDFSFTGVGLGAFNQVIPLLYPYFLISPTVDIPHAHNLVLQVGVDLGIPGLIAWLAILI
;
A
#
# COMPACT_ATOMS: atom_id res chain seq x y z
N MET A 1 -14.91 -17.10 25.46
CA MET A 1 -13.77 -16.76 24.56
C MET A 1 -14.18 -16.70 23.10
N THR A 2 -14.88 -17.69 22.54
CA THR A 2 -15.29 -17.70 21.11
C THR A 2 -16.17 -16.52 20.68
N ARG A 3 -17.05 -16.01 21.56
CA ARG A 3 -17.86 -14.80 21.29
C ARG A 3 -17.01 -13.53 21.19
N LEU A 4 -15.87 -13.46 21.88
CA LEU A 4 -14.96 -12.31 21.81
C LEU A 4 -14.24 -12.24 20.47
N LEU A 5 -13.92 -13.38 19.86
CA LEU A 5 -13.29 -13.48 18.54
C LEU A 5 -14.17 -12.90 17.42
N TYR A 6 -15.47 -12.77 17.64
CA TYR A 6 -16.36 -12.10 16.68
C TYR A 6 -16.03 -10.61 16.52
N PHE A 7 -15.46 -9.98 17.56
CA PHE A 7 -15.11 -8.57 17.59
C PHE A 7 -13.64 -8.30 17.23
N GLU A 8 -12.88 -9.32 16.87
CA GLU A 8 -11.45 -9.19 16.59
C GLU A 8 -11.13 -8.18 15.45
N PRO A 9 -11.83 -8.17 14.30
CA PRO A 9 -11.57 -7.14 13.29
C PRO A 9 -11.85 -5.72 13.79
N LEU A 10 -12.84 -5.55 14.66
CA LEU A 10 -13.17 -4.25 15.28
C LEU A 10 -12.09 -3.83 16.29
N TRP A 11 -11.54 -4.80 17.03
CA TRP A 11 -10.39 -4.57 17.91
C TRP A 11 -9.16 -4.14 17.11
N VAL A 12 -8.81 -4.88 16.06
CA VAL A 12 -7.68 -4.53 15.18
C VAL A 12 -7.87 -3.15 14.57
N ALA A 13 -9.07 -2.82 14.09
CA ALA A 13 -9.38 -1.48 13.56
C ALA A 13 -9.27 -0.37 14.63
N GLY A 14 -9.67 -0.65 15.87
CA GLY A 14 -9.51 0.29 16.99
C GLY A 14 -8.04 0.52 17.36
N VAL A 15 -7.24 -0.54 17.42
CA VAL A 15 -5.79 -0.45 17.71
C VAL A 15 -5.04 0.19 16.53
N ALA A 16 -5.48 -0.03 15.29
CA ALA A 16 -4.87 0.53 14.09
C ALA A 16 -4.72 2.05 14.15
N VAL A 17 -5.67 2.76 14.76
CA VAL A 17 -5.61 4.22 14.92
C VAL A 17 -4.35 4.66 15.67
N PHE A 18 -3.95 3.91 16.70
CA PHE A 18 -2.75 4.21 17.50
C PHE A 18 -1.46 3.75 16.81
N VAL A 19 -1.53 2.73 15.94
CA VAL A 19 -0.39 2.28 15.13
C VAL A 19 -0.11 3.27 14.00
N LEU A 20 -1.16 3.73 13.32
CA LEU A 20 -1.06 4.63 12.17
C LEU A 20 -0.65 6.06 12.55
N LEU A 21 -0.93 6.47 13.79
CA LEU A 21 -0.66 7.83 14.28
C LEU A 21 0.21 7.79 15.56
N PRO A 22 1.47 7.32 15.44
CA PRO A 22 2.39 7.24 16.58
C PRO A 22 2.62 8.62 17.21
N GLY A 23 2.71 8.67 18.54
CA GLY A 23 3.03 9.92 19.26
C GLY A 23 1.87 10.90 19.43
N ARG A 24 0.73 10.67 18.76
CA ARG A 24 -0.40 11.62 18.78
C ARG A 24 -1.25 11.56 20.03
N TRP A 25 -1.64 10.35 20.45
CA TRP A 25 -2.42 10.12 21.69
C TRP A 25 -1.65 9.35 22.75
N LEU A 26 -0.71 8.51 22.32
CA LEU A 26 0.20 7.77 23.18
C LEU A 26 1.64 8.15 22.80
N PRO A 27 2.57 8.21 23.78
CA PRO A 27 3.97 8.49 23.46
C PRO A 27 4.51 7.47 22.46
N ALA A 28 5.33 7.90 21.50
CA ALA A 28 5.85 7.02 20.44
C ALA A 28 6.59 5.79 20.98
N ALA A 29 7.22 5.91 22.16
CA ALA A 29 7.87 4.80 22.87
C ALA A 29 6.92 3.65 23.26
N TRP A 30 5.59 3.86 23.28
CA TRP A 30 4.60 2.83 23.57
C TRP A 30 4.24 1.98 22.35
N GLN A 31 4.80 2.27 21.16
CA GLN A 31 4.52 1.50 19.95
C GLN A 31 4.68 -0.02 20.10
N PRO A 32 5.71 -0.56 20.78
CA PRO A 32 5.83 -2.02 20.97
C PRO A 32 4.60 -2.63 21.66
N VAL A 33 4.03 -1.92 22.64
CA VAL A 33 2.85 -2.36 23.39
C VAL A 33 1.60 -2.28 22.52
N VAL A 34 1.43 -1.19 21.77
CA VAL A 34 0.31 -1.00 20.83
C VAL A 34 0.34 -2.06 19.74
N VAL A 35 1.51 -2.34 19.17
CA VAL A 35 1.72 -3.39 18.18
C VAL A 35 1.43 -4.77 18.77
N GLY A 36 1.87 -5.05 20.00
CA GLY A 36 1.52 -6.29 20.71
C GLY A 36 0.01 -6.45 20.90
N ALA A 37 -0.71 -5.34 21.14
CA ALA A 37 -2.16 -5.35 21.29
C ALA A 37 -2.90 -5.78 20.02
N LEU A 38 -2.33 -5.62 18.82
CA LEU A 38 -2.92 -6.12 17.57
C LEU A 38 -3.15 -7.64 17.59
N PHE A 39 -2.31 -8.39 18.31
CA PHE A 39 -2.29 -9.86 18.32
C PHE A 39 -3.08 -10.48 19.48
N VAL A 40 -3.83 -9.70 20.26
CA VAL A 40 -4.70 -10.22 21.33
C VAL A 40 -5.70 -11.25 20.78
N GLY A 41 -6.22 -11.02 19.57
CA GLY A 41 -7.11 -11.97 18.90
C GLY A 41 -6.46 -13.33 18.66
N TRP A 42 -5.17 -13.37 18.33
CA TRP A 42 -4.42 -14.61 18.11
C TRP A 42 -4.22 -15.38 19.42
N LEU A 43 -3.91 -14.68 20.51
CA LEU A 43 -3.81 -15.27 21.85
C LEU A 43 -5.14 -15.90 22.29
N LEU A 44 -6.24 -15.14 22.16
CA LEU A 44 -7.58 -15.62 22.48
C LEU A 44 -7.97 -16.83 21.63
N ARG A 45 -7.58 -16.85 20.35
CA ARG A 45 -7.85 -17.97 19.45
C ARG A 45 -7.01 -19.19 19.82
N GLY A 46 -5.73 -19.02 20.09
CA GLY A 46 -4.84 -20.08 20.55
C GLY A 46 -5.37 -20.77 21.81
N LEU A 47 -5.85 -19.99 22.78
CA LEU A 47 -6.44 -20.53 24.01
C LEU A 47 -7.80 -21.22 23.78
N ALA A 48 -8.62 -20.71 22.85
CA ALA A 48 -9.96 -21.25 22.60
C ALA A 48 -9.99 -22.46 21.65
N THR A 49 -9.11 -22.52 20.66
CA THR A 49 -9.16 -23.50 19.55
C THR A 49 -7.85 -24.26 19.32
N ARG A 50 -6.78 -23.93 20.07
CA ARG A 50 -5.41 -24.44 19.85
C ARG A 50 -4.86 -24.16 18.45
N ARG A 51 -5.42 -23.16 17.75
CA ARG A 51 -4.96 -22.71 16.43
C ARG A 51 -4.91 -21.19 16.41
N LEU A 52 -3.81 -20.63 15.92
CA LEU A 52 -3.64 -19.17 15.80
C LEU A 52 -4.37 -18.62 14.57
N LEU A 53 -4.24 -19.32 13.44
CA LEU A 53 -4.86 -19.00 12.17
C LEU A 53 -5.47 -20.27 11.54
N PRO A 54 -6.46 -20.13 10.63
CA PRO A 54 -6.82 -21.20 9.69
C PRO A 54 -5.59 -21.75 8.94
N PRO A 55 -5.61 -22.93 8.32
CA PRO A 55 -4.48 -23.39 7.51
C PRO A 55 -4.43 -22.64 6.16
N ALA A 56 -3.27 -22.09 5.79
CA ALA A 56 -3.00 -21.50 4.48
C ALA A 56 -1.50 -21.63 4.13
N PRO A 57 -1.14 -21.84 2.85
CA PRO A 57 0.26 -21.97 2.43
C PRO A 57 1.07 -20.70 2.74
N LEU A 58 0.42 -19.54 2.71
CA LEU A 58 1.00 -18.24 3.03
C LEU A 58 1.59 -18.16 4.45
N HIS A 59 1.14 -18.99 5.39
CA HIS A 59 1.56 -18.91 6.79
C HIS A 59 3.02 -19.29 7.01
N VAL A 60 3.62 -20.08 6.11
CA VAL A 60 5.04 -20.38 6.18
C VAL A 60 5.85 -19.11 5.91
N ALA A 61 5.57 -18.42 4.81
CA ALA A 61 6.26 -17.17 4.46
C ALA A 61 6.03 -16.07 5.50
N LEU A 62 4.79 -15.91 5.98
CA LEU A 62 4.47 -14.99 7.07
C LEU A 62 5.20 -15.36 8.37
N GLY A 63 5.26 -16.64 8.72
CA GLY A 63 5.97 -17.12 9.90
C GLY A 63 7.46 -16.78 9.84
N VAL A 64 8.10 -17.02 8.70
CA VAL A 64 9.51 -16.65 8.47
C VAL A 64 9.69 -15.14 8.62
N LEU A 65 8.83 -14.33 8.00
CA LEU A 65 8.91 -12.87 8.10
C LEU A 65 8.76 -12.38 9.55
N LEU A 66 7.81 -12.92 10.31
CA LEU A 66 7.57 -12.57 11.71
C LEU A 66 8.71 -13.00 12.63
N LEU A 67 9.34 -14.15 12.36
CA LEU A 67 10.50 -14.61 13.11
C LEU A 67 11.76 -13.81 12.78
N TRP A 68 11.83 -13.25 11.57
CA TRP A 68 12.95 -12.42 11.12
C TRP A 68 12.89 -11.00 11.68
N LEU A 69 11.68 -10.44 11.78
CA LEU A 69 11.45 -9.05 12.17
C LEU A 69 12.19 -8.58 13.46
N PRO A 70 12.31 -9.38 14.54
CA PRO A 70 13.07 -8.98 15.72
C PRO A 70 14.55 -8.70 15.44
N VAL A 71 15.16 -9.40 14.47
CA VAL A 71 16.56 -9.16 14.05
C VAL A 71 16.68 -7.78 13.41
N ASN A 72 15.72 -7.40 12.57
CA ASN A 72 15.72 -6.11 11.89
C ASN A 72 15.43 -4.94 12.83
N ILE A 73 14.58 -5.16 13.85
CA ILE A 73 14.32 -4.17 14.91
C ILE A 73 15.57 -4.00 15.79
N TRP A 74 16.25 -5.11 16.13
CA TRP A 74 17.50 -5.07 16.89
C TRP A 74 18.63 -4.36 16.13
N ALA A 75 18.70 -4.56 14.80
CA ALA A 75 19.70 -3.94 13.94
C ALA A 75 19.43 -2.45 13.65
N ALA A 76 18.23 -1.94 13.93
CA ALA A 76 17.86 -0.58 13.61
C ALA A 76 18.56 0.45 14.51
N VAL A 77 19.04 1.53 13.88
CA VAL A 77 19.71 2.65 14.57
C VAL A 77 18.75 3.38 15.52
N ASP A 78 17.50 3.56 15.08
CA ASP A 78 16.44 4.17 15.89
C ASP A 78 15.32 3.15 16.14
N THR A 79 15.28 2.63 17.37
CA THR A 79 14.28 1.65 17.79
C THR A 79 12.85 2.20 17.73
N VAL A 80 12.62 3.50 17.95
CA VAL A 80 11.27 4.09 17.90
C VAL A 80 10.77 4.08 16.47
N VAL A 81 11.59 4.51 15.51
CA VAL A 81 11.27 4.46 14.08
C VAL A 81 11.06 3.02 13.61
N ALA A 82 11.91 2.09 14.06
CA ALA A 82 11.77 0.68 13.72
C ALA A 82 10.45 0.09 14.19
N TRP A 83 10.00 0.41 15.41
CA TRP A 83 8.71 -0.05 15.92
C TRP A 83 7.52 0.59 15.21
N GLN A 84 7.63 1.85 14.78
CA GLN A 84 6.60 2.49 13.96
C GLN A 84 6.45 1.79 12.60
N ALA A 85 7.57 1.60 11.90
CA ALA A 85 7.58 0.91 10.60
C ALA A 85 7.14 -0.56 10.73
N ALA A 86 7.56 -1.25 11.79
CA ALA A 86 7.12 -2.61 12.11
C ALA A 86 5.61 -2.63 12.37
N GLY A 87 5.09 -1.62 13.06
CA GLY A 87 3.67 -1.45 13.31
C GLY A 87 2.83 -1.46 12.04
N TYR A 88 3.27 -0.76 10.98
CA TYR A 88 2.55 -0.76 9.69
C TYR A 88 2.49 -2.15 9.05
N LEU A 89 3.60 -2.88 9.03
CA LEU A 89 3.66 -4.25 8.52
C LEU A 89 2.78 -5.19 9.37
N LEU A 90 2.94 -5.13 10.69
CA LEU A 90 2.26 -5.99 11.64
C LEU A 90 0.75 -5.71 11.72
N LEU A 91 0.32 -4.47 11.47
CA LEU A 91 -1.08 -4.13 11.27
C LEU A 91 -1.66 -4.85 10.05
N GLY A 92 -0.91 -4.90 8.94
CA GLY A 92 -1.30 -5.70 7.76
C GLY A 92 -1.43 -7.19 8.08
N VAL A 93 -0.47 -7.76 8.81
CA VAL A 93 -0.49 -9.18 9.23
C VAL A 93 -1.64 -9.48 10.19
N ALA A 94 -1.86 -8.63 11.19
CA ALA A 94 -2.96 -8.78 12.15
C ALA A 94 -4.32 -8.60 11.46
N GLY A 95 -4.46 -7.63 10.56
CA GLY A 95 -5.64 -7.40 9.75
C GLY A 95 -5.96 -8.59 8.83
N TYR A 96 -4.96 -9.16 8.17
CA TYR A 96 -5.08 -10.40 7.41
C TYR A 96 -5.58 -11.54 8.31
N GLY A 97 -4.92 -11.78 9.44
CA GLY A 97 -5.28 -12.84 10.38
C GLY A 97 -6.70 -12.71 10.92
N ALA A 98 -7.09 -11.49 11.30
CA ALA A 98 -8.44 -11.17 11.75
C ALA A 98 -9.46 -11.42 10.63
N ALA A 99 -9.18 -11.00 9.39
CA ALA A 99 -10.09 -11.19 8.27
C ALA A 99 -10.32 -12.68 7.94
N ILE A 100 -9.26 -13.48 7.79
CA ILE A 100 -9.40 -14.89 7.39
C ILE A 100 -10.05 -15.75 8.48
N ALA A 101 -9.93 -15.33 9.74
CA ALA A 101 -10.45 -16.06 10.88
C ALA A 101 -11.81 -15.54 11.36
N TRP A 102 -12.34 -14.47 10.75
CA TRP A 102 -13.63 -13.90 11.11
C TRP A 102 -14.77 -14.74 10.52
N ALA A 103 -15.62 -15.29 11.40
CA ALA A 103 -16.69 -16.21 11.02
C ALA A 103 -17.63 -15.68 9.91
N PRO A 104 -18.06 -14.40 9.90
CA PRO A 104 -18.85 -13.84 8.79
C PRO A 104 -18.16 -13.96 7.42
N LEU A 105 -16.83 -13.74 7.35
CA LEU A 105 -16.08 -13.86 6.09
C LEU A 105 -15.87 -15.31 5.66
N GLN A 106 -15.76 -16.23 6.62
CA GLN A 106 -15.68 -17.67 6.31
C GLN A 106 -17.00 -18.19 5.71
N VAL A 107 -18.14 -17.70 6.19
CA VAL A 107 -19.47 -18.08 5.66
C VAL A 107 -19.80 -17.33 4.36
N ARG A 108 -19.38 -16.07 4.24
CA ARG A 108 -19.68 -15.21 3.09
C ARG A 108 -18.42 -14.48 2.62
N PRO A 109 -17.51 -15.15 1.90
CA PRO A 109 -16.24 -14.55 1.45
C PRO A 109 -16.45 -13.32 0.55
N GLN A 110 -17.57 -13.25 -0.19
CA GLN A 110 -17.95 -12.05 -0.96
C GLN A 110 -18.05 -10.77 -0.12
N MET A 111 -18.29 -10.85 1.19
CA MET A 111 -18.29 -9.67 2.05
C MET A 111 -16.91 -8.98 2.06
N LEU A 112 -15.81 -9.73 1.99
CA LEU A 112 -14.47 -9.15 1.92
C LEU A 112 -14.30 -8.31 0.65
N ALA A 113 -14.79 -8.81 -0.49
CA ALA A 113 -14.77 -8.05 -1.74
C ALA A 113 -15.54 -6.73 -1.61
N TRP A 114 -16.71 -6.74 -0.97
CA TRP A 114 -17.48 -5.52 -0.73
C TRP A 114 -16.83 -4.56 0.26
N LEU A 115 -16.15 -5.08 1.29
CA LEU A 115 -15.35 -4.24 2.21
C LEU A 115 -14.19 -3.56 1.49
N LEU A 116 -13.51 -4.28 0.58
CA LEU A 116 -12.44 -3.72 -0.25
C LEU A 116 -12.96 -2.69 -1.26
N VAL A 117 -14.14 -2.93 -1.85
CA VAL A 117 -14.83 -1.94 -2.71
C VAL A 117 -15.22 -0.70 -1.91
N ALA A 118 -15.73 -0.86 -0.69
CA ALA A 118 -16.05 0.25 0.19
C ALA A 118 -14.80 1.05 0.55
N LEU A 119 -13.70 0.37 0.88
CA LEU A 119 -12.39 0.99 1.11
C LEU A 119 -11.91 1.76 -0.12
N ALA A 120 -12.04 1.18 -1.32
CA ALA A 120 -11.72 1.87 -2.57
C ALA A 120 -12.55 3.14 -2.76
N GLY A 121 -13.86 3.09 -2.45
CA GLY A 121 -14.74 4.25 -2.47
C GLY A 121 -14.31 5.35 -1.49
N VAL A 122 -13.98 4.97 -0.25
CA VAL A 122 -13.47 5.91 0.77
C VAL A 122 -12.16 6.55 0.31
N LEU A 123 -11.20 5.76 -0.17
CA LEU A 123 -9.92 6.29 -0.66
C LEU A 123 -10.09 7.17 -1.90
N ALA A 124 -10.98 6.81 -2.83
CA ALA A 124 -11.24 7.57 -4.05
C ALA A 124 -11.88 8.94 -3.76
N LEU A 125 -12.74 9.02 -2.74
CA LEU A 125 -13.49 10.23 -2.39
C LEU A 125 -12.74 11.11 -1.38
N ALA A 126 -12.22 10.51 -0.31
CA ALA A 126 -11.56 11.24 0.77
C ALA A 126 -10.07 11.51 0.47
N GLY A 127 -9.38 10.57 -0.17
CA GLY A 127 -7.94 10.69 -0.45
C GLY A 127 -7.58 11.98 -1.18
N PRO A 128 -8.26 12.35 -2.29
CA PRO A 128 -7.96 13.58 -3.01
C PRO A 128 -8.16 14.87 -2.19
N LEU A 129 -9.08 14.85 -1.23
CA LEU A 129 -9.37 15.99 -0.36
C LEU A 129 -8.31 16.17 0.74
N LEU A 130 -7.57 15.11 1.05
CA LEU A 130 -6.51 15.07 2.07
C LEU A 130 -5.10 15.15 1.46
N ALA A 131 -5.00 15.30 0.14
CA ALA A 131 -3.73 15.37 -0.57
C ALA A 131 -2.96 16.66 -0.23
N THR A 132 -1.62 16.61 -0.35
CA THR A 132 -0.72 17.76 -0.12
C THR A 132 -1.10 18.99 -0.96
N SER A 133 -0.89 20.19 -0.41
CA SER A 133 -1.21 21.47 -1.05
C SER A 133 -0.46 21.74 -2.37
N GLU A 134 0.66 21.04 -2.61
CA GLU A 134 1.39 21.11 -3.88
C GLU A 134 0.63 20.48 -5.06
N ALA A 135 -0.39 19.67 -4.78
CA ALA A 135 -1.27 19.04 -5.76
C ALA A 135 -2.67 19.69 -5.74
N ALA A 136 -2.73 21.02 -5.88
CA ALA A 136 -3.99 21.73 -5.98
C ALA A 136 -4.69 21.39 -7.30
N TRP A 137 -5.79 20.64 -7.24
CA TRP A 137 -6.55 20.27 -8.44
C TRP A 137 -7.69 21.27 -8.67
N PRO A 138 -7.73 21.96 -9.83
CA PRO A 138 -8.66 23.07 -10.05
C PRO A 138 -10.13 22.73 -9.81
N LEU A 139 -10.54 21.51 -10.15
CA LEU A 139 -11.93 21.06 -10.04
C LEU A 139 -12.39 20.83 -8.60
N ILE A 140 -11.48 20.55 -7.68
CA ILE A 140 -11.80 20.26 -6.27
C ILE A 140 -11.08 21.19 -5.30
N GLY A 141 -10.41 22.24 -5.80
CA GLY A 141 -9.64 23.19 -5.00
C GLY A 141 -10.46 23.84 -3.87
N SER A 142 -11.71 24.23 -4.15
CA SER A 142 -12.60 24.79 -3.12
C SER A 142 -12.93 23.79 -2.01
N LEU A 143 -13.05 22.50 -2.34
CA LEU A 143 -13.28 21.44 -1.35
C LEU A 143 -11.99 21.14 -0.57
N GLN A 144 -10.83 21.13 -1.23
CA GLN A 144 -9.53 20.98 -0.57
C GLN A 144 -9.29 22.12 0.44
N GLN A 145 -9.62 23.36 0.07
CA GLN A 145 -9.54 24.51 0.99
C GLN A 145 -10.49 24.39 2.18
N ALA A 146 -11.71 23.89 1.96
CA ALA A 146 -12.67 23.65 3.04
C ALA A 146 -12.18 22.59 4.05
N VAL A 147 -11.41 21.60 3.58
CA VAL A 147 -10.86 20.51 4.41
C VAL A 147 -9.47 20.83 4.98
N ALA A 148 -8.79 21.87 4.47
CA ALA A 148 -7.46 22.29 4.93
C ALA A 148 -7.32 22.53 6.46
N PRO A 149 -8.33 23.07 7.18
CA PRO A 149 -8.26 23.19 8.64
C PRO A 149 -8.21 21.82 9.35
N ILE A 150 -8.75 20.78 8.73
CA ILE A 150 -8.74 19.42 9.27
C ILE A 150 -7.38 18.78 9.02
N THR A 151 -6.84 18.87 7.80
CA THR A 151 -5.52 18.31 7.48
C THR A 151 -4.40 18.98 8.29
N THR A 152 -4.46 20.31 8.46
CA THR A 152 -3.50 21.04 9.30
C THR A 152 -3.57 20.63 10.77
N ARG A 153 -4.78 20.42 11.33
CA ARG A 153 -4.94 19.89 12.70
C ARG A 153 -4.47 18.44 12.81
N LEU A 154 -4.66 17.64 11.78
CA LEU A 154 -4.14 16.27 11.71
C LEU A 154 -2.62 16.26 11.53
N GLY A 155 -2.00 17.33 11.03
CA GLY A 155 -0.55 17.41 10.84
C GLY A 155 -0.02 16.43 9.80
N GLU A 156 -0.92 15.77 9.06
CA GLU A 156 -0.61 14.76 8.07
C GLU A 156 -1.32 15.10 6.77
N THR A 157 -0.59 14.94 5.67
CA THR A 157 -1.10 15.11 4.32
C THR A 157 -0.73 13.87 3.52
N ILE A 158 -1.57 13.52 2.56
CA ILE A 158 -1.34 12.33 1.75
C ILE A 158 -0.58 12.74 0.49
N ASN A 159 0.57 12.11 0.26
CA ASN A 159 1.25 12.25 -1.01
C ASN A 159 0.39 11.64 -2.14
N PRO A 160 0.05 12.37 -3.22
CA PRO A 160 -0.78 11.87 -4.31
C PRO A 160 -0.27 10.56 -4.93
N ASN A 161 1.05 10.40 -5.04
CA ASN A 161 1.65 9.19 -5.61
C ASN A 161 1.42 7.96 -4.71
N ILE A 162 1.47 8.14 -3.39
CA ILE A 162 1.18 7.06 -2.41
C ILE A 162 -0.30 6.69 -2.47
N LEU A 163 -1.19 7.69 -2.54
CA LEU A 163 -2.63 7.47 -2.71
C LEU A 163 -2.93 6.66 -3.97
N ALA A 164 -2.34 7.06 -5.10
CA ALA A 164 -2.50 6.37 -6.38
C ALA A 164 -2.02 4.91 -6.31
N GLY A 165 -0.86 4.67 -5.67
CA GLY A 165 -0.32 3.34 -5.43
C GLY A 165 -1.23 2.47 -4.53
N ALA A 166 -1.83 3.06 -3.49
CA ALA A 166 -2.73 2.33 -2.59
C ALA A 166 -4.05 1.95 -3.26
N ILE A 167 -4.64 2.86 -4.04
CA ILE A 167 -5.97 2.66 -4.62
C ILE A 167 -5.95 1.81 -5.91
N VAL A 168 -4.86 1.86 -6.69
CA VAL A 168 -4.78 1.12 -7.96
C VAL A 168 -4.87 -0.40 -7.75
N VAL A 169 -4.39 -0.91 -6.63
CA VAL A 169 -4.45 -2.35 -6.29
C VAL A 169 -5.90 -2.84 -6.16
N LEU A 170 -6.85 -1.94 -5.85
CA LEU A 170 -8.27 -2.27 -5.71
C LEU A 170 -9.02 -2.22 -7.06
N LEU A 171 -8.47 -1.57 -8.08
CA LEU A 171 -9.13 -1.40 -9.37
C LEU A 171 -9.48 -2.73 -10.08
N PRO A 172 -8.58 -3.73 -10.16
CA PRO A 172 -8.91 -5.00 -10.80
C PRO A 172 -10.13 -5.69 -10.18
N LEU A 173 -10.27 -5.63 -8.85
CA LEU A 173 -11.41 -6.18 -8.14
C LEU A 173 -12.70 -5.44 -8.51
N VAL A 174 -12.69 -4.10 -8.47
CA VAL A 174 -13.86 -3.26 -8.81
C VAL A 174 -14.33 -3.56 -10.24
N VAL A 175 -13.39 -3.62 -11.20
CA VAL A 175 -13.71 -3.90 -12.60
C VAL A 175 -14.19 -5.33 -12.82
N ALA A 176 -13.57 -6.32 -12.16
CA ALA A 176 -14.01 -7.70 -12.25
C ALA A 176 -15.47 -7.88 -11.77
N LEU A 177 -15.84 -7.21 -10.66
CA LEU A 177 -17.22 -7.20 -10.17
C LEU A 177 -18.18 -6.42 -11.09
N ALA A 178 -17.71 -5.36 -11.74
CA ALA A 178 -18.50 -4.58 -12.69
C ALA A 178 -18.81 -5.36 -13.98
N LEU A 179 -17.88 -6.23 -14.41
CA LEU A 179 -17.98 -7.10 -15.58
C LEU A 179 -18.83 -8.36 -15.36
N ASP A 180 -19.35 -8.56 -14.15
CA ASP A 180 -20.18 -9.71 -13.84
C ASP A 180 -21.47 -9.69 -14.69
N GLY A 181 -21.65 -10.73 -15.50
CA GLY A 181 -22.48 -10.70 -16.72
C GLY A 181 -24.00 -10.75 -16.48
N THR A 182 -24.46 -11.02 -15.26
CA THR A 182 -25.86 -11.39 -15.01
C THR A 182 -26.70 -10.22 -14.49
N ALA A 183 -27.14 -9.31 -15.37
CA ALA A 183 -27.99 -8.18 -14.97
C ALA A 183 -29.45 -8.58 -15.13
N ALA A 184 -29.94 -9.39 -14.20
CA ALA A 184 -31.34 -9.82 -14.23
C ALA A 184 -32.27 -8.73 -13.69
N SER A 185 -31.83 -7.95 -12.69
CA SER A 185 -32.67 -6.96 -12.00
C SER A 185 -32.25 -5.51 -12.25
N ARG A 186 -33.17 -4.56 -11.96
CA ARG A 186 -32.86 -3.11 -11.91
C ARG A 186 -31.74 -2.83 -10.91
N PHE A 187 -31.73 -3.52 -9.76
CA PHE A 187 -30.69 -3.37 -8.74
C PHE A 187 -29.31 -3.78 -9.26
N ASP A 188 -29.20 -4.87 -10.02
CA ASP A 188 -27.92 -5.30 -10.62
C ASP A 188 -27.37 -4.29 -11.64
N ARG A 189 -28.25 -3.58 -12.35
CA ARG A 189 -27.84 -2.50 -13.27
C ARG A 189 -27.30 -1.29 -12.50
N TRP A 190 -27.99 -0.86 -11.43
CA TRP A 190 -27.51 0.23 -10.57
C TRP A 190 -26.19 -0.13 -9.90
N ARG A 191 -26.07 -1.34 -9.34
CA ARG A 191 -24.83 -1.83 -8.74
C ARG A 191 -23.66 -1.75 -9.71
N ARG A 192 -23.85 -2.20 -10.96
CA ARG A 192 -22.83 -2.09 -12.01
C ARG A 192 -22.49 -0.66 -12.37
N ALA A 193 -23.49 0.20 -12.50
CA ALA A 193 -23.26 1.61 -12.80
C ALA A 193 -22.39 2.26 -11.71
N VAL A 194 -22.66 1.97 -10.43
CA VAL A 194 -21.84 2.45 -9.31
C VAL A 194 -20.42 1.89 -9.36
N LEU A 195 -20.25 0.60 -9.66
CA LEU A 195 -18.91 0.00 -9.78
C LEU A 195 -18.11 0.58 -10.96
N TRP A 196 -18.74 0.82 -12.10
CA TRP A 196 -18.09 1.49 -13.24
C TRP A 196 -17.74 2.94 -12.94
N LEU A 197 -18.63 3.66 -12.25
CA LEU A 197 -18.37 5.02 -11.78
C LEU A 197 -17.17 5.04 -10.83
N LEU A 198 -17.12 4.11 -9.87
CA LEU A 198 -15.99 3.97 -8.95
C LEU A 198 -14.69 3.63 -9.69
N ALA A 199 -14.72 2.69 -10.63
CA ALA A 199 -13.56 2.35 -11.44
C ALA A 199 -13.04 3.57 -12.23
N GLY A 200 -13.95 4.33 -12.84
CA GLY A 200 -13.62 5.58 -13.53
C GLY A 200 -13.01 6.62 -12.59
N LEU A 201 -13.59 6.78 -11.40
CA LEU A 201 -13.07 7.70 -10.38
C LEU A 201 -11.65 7.30 -9.94
N ILE A 202 -11.38 6.01 -9.72
CA ILE A 202 -10.04 5.52 -9.38
C ILE A 202 -9.03 5.88 -10.48
N VAL A 203 -9.38 5.67 -11.76
CA VAL A 203 -8.51 6.02 -12.89
C VAL A 203 -8.27 7.53 -12.95
N VAL A 204 -9.29 8.36 -12.71
CA VAL A 204 -9.13 9.82 -12.63
C VAL A 204 -8.16 10.19 -11.50
N VAL A 205 -8.34 9.65 -10.29
CA VAL A 205 -7.43 9.93 -9.14
C VAL A 205 -5.99 9.53 -9.45
N VAL A 206 -5.78 8.35 -10.03
CA VAL A 206 -4.44 7.88 -10.43
C VAL A 206 -3.81 8.79 -11.49
N THR A 207 -4.61 9.25 -12.45
CA THR A 207 -4.16 10.16 -13.52
C THR A 207 -3.80 11.53 -12.96
N LEU A 208 -4.64 12.08 -12.08
CA LEU A 208 -4.41 13.36 -11.41
C LEU A 208 -3.20 13.34 -10.47
N ALA A 209 -2.87 12.18 -9.91
CA ALA A 209 -1.68 12.00 -9.10
C ALA A 209 -0.37 11.96 -9.91
N ALA A 210 -0.44 11.90 -11.26
CA ALA A 210 0.73 11.82 -12.15
C ALA A 210 1.69 10.65 -11.84
N SER A 211 1.18 9.56 -11.23
CA SER A 211 2.00 8.41 -10.82
C SER A 211 2.20 7.43 -11.98
N ARG A 212 3.39 7.44 -12.59
CA ARG A 212 3.79 6.50 -13.66
C ARG A 212 3.57 5.04 -13.26
N GLY A 213 3.99 4.67 -12.05
CA GLY A 213 3.86 3.32 -11.52
C GLY A 213 2.40 2.88 -11.35
N ALA A 214 1.53 3.78 -10.88
CA ALA A 214 0.12 3.49 -10.75
C ALA A 214 -0.57 3.39 -12.12
N LEU A 215 -0.22 4.20 -13.13
CA LEU A 215 -0.74 4.05 -14.49
C LEU A 215 -0.36 2.70 -15.11
N LEU A 216 0.89 2.25 -14.95
CA LEU A 216 1.29 0.89 -15.34
C LEU A 216 0.52 -0.18 -14.55
N GLY A 217 0.27 0.05 -13.26
CA GLY A 217 -0.56 -0.79 -12.41
C GLY A 217 -2.00 -0.93 -12.93
N VAL A 218 -2.60 0.17 -13.42
CA VAL A 218 -3.91 0.14 -14.09
C VAL A 218 -3.85 -0.78 -15.30
N SER A 219 -2.88 -0.56 -16.20
CA SER A 219 -2.75 -1.37 -17.43
C SER A 219 -2.56 -2.85 -17.12
N ALA A 220 -1.62 -3.19 -16.25
CA ALA A 220 -1.34 -4.57 -15.87
C ALA A 220 -2.52 -5.22 -15.14
N GLY A 221 -3.15 -4.51 -14.21
CA GLY A 221 -4.29 -4.99 -13.44
C GLY A 221 -5.51 -5.27 -14.32
N LEU A 222 -5.86 -4.36 -15.23
CA LEU A 222 -6.94 -4.56 -16.19
C LEU A 222 -6.63 -5.68 -17.17
N LEU A 223 -5.38 -5.82 -17.59
CA LEU A 223 -4.94 -6.92 -18.45
C LEU A 223 -5.19 -8.27 -17.79
N ILE A 224 -4.83 -8.41 -16.50
CA ILE A 224 -5.08 -9.62 -15.73
C ILE A 224 -6.57 -9.93 -15.70
N VAL A 225 -7.43 -8.93 -15.44
CA VAL A 225 -8.89 -9.12 -15.42
C VAL A 225 -9.39 -9.59 -16.79
N ILE A 226 -8.98 -8.94 -17.88
CA ILE A 226 -9.39 -9.28 -19.25
C ILE A 226 -8.96 -10.70 -19.63
N VAL A 227 -7.69 -11.05 -19.39
CA VAL A 227 -7.14 -12.37 -19.73
C VAL A 227 -7.79 -13.47 -18.90
N ARG A 228 -8.05 -13.23 -17.62
CA ARG A 228 -8.76 -14.19 -16.75
C ARG A 228 -10.23 -14.34 -17.15
N ARG A 229 -10.89 -13.26 -17.56
CA ARG A 229 -12.28 -13.28 -18.01
C ARG A 229 -12.43 -13.94 -19.37
N TRP A 230 -11.51 -13.68 -20.28
CA TRP A 230 -11.50 -14.19 -21.65
C TRP A 230 -10.12 -14.73 -22.03
N PRO A 231 -9.80 -16.00 -21.68
CA PRO A 231 -8.47 -16.58 -21.89
C PRO A 231 -7.96 -16.59 -23.33
N ARG A 232 -8.87 -16.53 -24.33
CA ARG A 232 -8.51 -16.43 -25.75
C ARG A 232 -7.73 -15.16 -26.08
N LEU A 233 -7.96 -14.07 -25.34
CA LEU A 233 -7.26 -12.80 -25.53
C LEU A 233 -5.84 -12.80 -24.95
N ARG A 234 -5.38 -13.87 -24.28
CA ARG A 234 -4.03 -13.93 -23.69
C ARG A 234 -2.91 -13.63 -24.70
N TRP A 235 -3.12 -13.97 -25.96
CA TRP A 235 -2.16 -13.75 -27.05
C TRP A 235 -2.21 -12.31 -27.59
N ALA A 236 -3.37 -11.66 -27.55
CA ALA A 236 -3.55 -10.27 -27.95
C ALA A 236 -3.22 -9.28 -26.80
N ALA A 237 -3.24 -9.75 -25.56
CA ALA A 237 -3.06 -8.98 -24.35
C ALA A 237 -1.79 -8.10 -24.35
N PRO A 238 -0.59 -8.62 -24.69
CA PRO A 238 0.63 -7.82 -24.70
C PRO A 238 0.56 -6.71 -25.75
N VAL A 239 -0.01 -7.00 -26.93
CA VAL A 239 -0.14 -6.03 -28.03
C VAL A 239 -1.10 -4.91 -27.64
N VAL A 240 -2.24 -5.24 -27.03
CA VAL A 240 -3.21 -4.26 -26.55
C VAL A 240 -2.61 -3.39 -25.44
N MET A 241 -1.83 -3.98 -24.53
CA MET A 241 -1.14 -3.24 -23.47
C MET A 241 -0.13 -2.26 -24.05
N LEU A 242 0.73 -2.71 -24.97
CA LEU A 242 1.73 -1.86 -25.63
C LEU A 242 1.09 -0.76 -26.46
N ALA A 243 0.01 -1.07 -27.19
CA ALA A 243 -0.76 -0.09 -27.95
C ALA A 243 -1.42 0.95 -27.03
N GLY A 244 -2.00 0.52 -25.90
CA GLY A 244 -2.60 1.41 -24.92
C GLY A 244 -1.57 2.37 -24.29
N ILE A 245 -0.40 1.85 -23.92
CA ILE A 245 0.72 2.67 -23.44
C ILE A 245 1.16 3.65 -24.54
N GLY A 246 1.32 3.19 -25.77
CA GLY A 246 1.69 4.03 -26.91
C GLY A 246 0.69 5.16 -27.19
N VAL A 247 -0.62 4.88 -27.11
CA VAL A 247 -1.68 5.88 -27.28
C VAL A 247 -1.66 6.89 -26.13
N ILE A 248 -1.47 6.44 -24.88
CA ILE A 248 -1.35 7.35 -23.73
C ILE A 248 -0.17 8.29 -23.91
N ILE A 249 0.99 7.77 -24.33
CA ILE A 249 2.19 8.57 -24.59
C ILE A 249 1.95 9.56 -25.75
N TRP A 250 1.28 9.11 -26.82
CA TRP A 250 1.03 9.92 -28.01
C TRP A 250 0.02 11.05 -27.78
N LEU A 251 -1.02 10.80 -26.98
CA LEU A 251 -2.05 11.77 -26.65
C LEU A 251 -1.65 12.68 -25.47
N ALA A 252 -0.61 12.32 -24.71
CA ALA A 252 -0.16 13.12 -23.58
C ALA A 252 0.42 14.46 -24.06
N PRO A 253 -0.05 15.60 -23.54
CA PRO A 253 0.58 16.90 -23.82
C PRO A 253 2.07 16.87 -23.49
N ALA A 254 2.91 17.59 -24.25
CA ALA A 254 4.35 17.68 -23.98
C ALA A 254 4.65 18.23 -22.57
N SER A 255 3.81 19.13 -22.05
CA SER A 255 3.86 19.60 -20.67
C SER A 255 3.59 18.49 -19.65
N TRP A 256 2.72 17.54 -19.99
CA TRP A 256 2.46 16.33 -19.21
C TRP A 256 3.66 15.39 -19.25
N LEU A 257 4.26 15.17 -20.42
CA LEU A 257 5.49 14.38 -20.57
C LEU A 257 6.66 14.96 -19.75
N ASN A 258 6.80 16.29 -19.71
CA ASN A 258 7.81 16.98 -18.91
C ASN A 258 7.50 16.96 -17.40
N GLN A 259 6.23 17.04 -16.99
CA GLN A 259 5.81 16.87 -15.59
C GLN A 259 5.97 15.42 -15.12
N LEU A 260 5.76 14.45 -16.01
CA LEU A 260 6.07 13.06 -15.73
C LEU A 260 7.55 12.91 -15.38
N ASP A 261 8.44 13.70 -16.00
CA ASP A 261 9.90 13.67 -15.78
C ASP A 261 10.40 14.43 -14.54
N SER A 262 9.56 15.30 -13.98
CA SER A 262 9.91 16.19 -12.85
C SER A 262 9.01 15.97 -11.63
N GLY A 263 8.46 14.77 -11.45
CA GLY A 263 7.39 14.43 -10.50
C GLY A 263 7.71 14.49 -8.99
N GLY A 264 8.38 15.56 -8.52
CA GLY A 264 8.67 15.87 -7.12
C GLY A 264 9.93 16.73 -6.96
N VAL A 265 10.22 17.15 -5.71
CA VAL A 265 11.49 17.80 -5.31
C VAL A 265 12.70 16.90 -5.59
N VAL A 266 12.47 15.59 -5.61
CA VAL A 266 13.33 14.54 -6.17
C VAL A 266 12.49 13.82 -7.22
N GLY A 267 12.79 14.03 -8.50
CA GLY A 267 11.85 13.76 -9.58
C GLY A 267 12.47 13.09 -10.80
N GLY A 268 13.74 13.43 -11.11
CA GLY A 268 14.41 12.98 -12.31
C GLY A 268 14.73 11.49 -12.31
N MET A 269 14.77 10.88 -13.49
CA MET A 269 15.21 9.48 -13.63
C MET A 269 16.62 9.28 -13.07
N ASP A 270 17.51 10.26 -13.27
CA ASP A 270 18.90 10.20 -12.80
C ASP A 270 19.00 10.20 -11.26
N GLU A 271 18.20 11.01 -10.59
CA GLU A 271 18.11 11.03 -9.12
C GLU A 271 17.57 9.70 -8.58
N ARG A 272 16.56 9.10 -9.25
CA ARG A 272 16.04 7.78 -8.87
C ARG A 272 17.08 6.68 -9.06
N ILE A 273 17.80 6.70 -10.18
CA ILE A 273 18.90 5.76 -10.44
C ILE A 273 19.96 5.89 -9.34
N GLU A 274 20.31 7.12 -8.95
CA GLU A 274 21.24 7.34 -7.85
C GLU A 274 20.71 6.74 -6.54
N ILE A 275 19.47 7.04 -6.16
CA ILE A 275 18.85 6.48 -4.93
C ILE A 275 18.88 4.94 -4.96
N TRP A 276 18.55 4.33 -6.10
CA TRP A 276 18.56 2.87 -6.24
C TRP A 276 19.96 2.29 -6.14
N SER A 277 20.97 2.97 -6.69
CA SER A 277 22.36 2.57 -6.53
C SER A 277 22.79 2.60 -5.06
N ARG A 278 22.40 3.63 -4.30
CA ARG A 278 22.72 3.72 -2.86
C ARG A 278 22.03 2.64 -2.06
N ALA A 279 20.76 2.38 -2.37
CA ALA A 279 20.01 1.27 -1.79
C ALA A 279 20.68 -0.09 -2.08
N LEU A 280 21.18 -0.28 -3.30
CA LEU A 280 21.87 -1.51 -3.67
C LEU A 280 23.21 -1.67 -2.93
N TYR A 281 24.00 -0.60 -2.78
CA TYR A 281 25.23 -0.64 -1.98
C TYR A 281 24.94 -0.96 -0.50
N ALA A 282 23.93 -0.32 0.09
CA ALA A 282 23.49 -0.64 1.44
C ALA A 282 23.04 -2.11 1.56
N LEU A 283 22.31 -2.64 0.57
CA LEU A 283 21.93 -4.05 0.57
C LEU A 283 23.15 -4.98 0.43
N GLN A 284 24.19 -4.59 -0.30
CA GLN A 284 25.43 -5.38 -0.40
C GLN A 284 26.19 -5.42 0.93
N ASP A 285 26.30 -4.29 1.63
CA ASP A 285 27.02 -4.22 2.89
C ASP A 285 26.21 -4.80 4.06
N PHE A 286 24.89 -4.64 4.04
CA PHE A 286 23.95 -5.10 5.07
C PHE A 286 23.04 -6.22 4.57
N SER A 287 23.58 -7.17 3.80
CA SER A 287 22.80 -8.21 3.11
C SER A 287 21.95 -9.09 4.03
N PHE A 288 22.36 -9.31 5.28
CA PHE A 288 21.65 -10.22 6.17
C PHE A 288 20.55 -9.52 6.97
N THR A 289 20.89 -8.46 7.71
CA THR A 289 19.97 -7.76 8.61
C THR A 289 19.23 -6.60 7.96
N GLY A 290 19.71 -6.12 6.81
CA GLY A 290 19.38 -4.77 6.34
C GLY A 290 20.00 -3.70 7.24
N VAL A 291 19.72 -2.44 6.91
CA VAL A 291 20.09 -1.25 7.72
C VAL A 291 19.14 -1.04 8.90
N GLY A 292 18.15 -1.92 9.06
CA GLY A 292 17.09 -1.83 10.05
C GLY A 292 15.83 -1.15 9.49
N LEU A 293 14.68 -1.60 9.99
CA LEU A 293 13.38 -1.22 9.45
C LEU A 293 13.12 0.28 9.61
N GLY A 294 12.85 0.98 8.49
CA GLY A 294 12.57 2.42 8.51
C GLY A 294 13.80 3.31 8.68
N ALA A 295 15.01 2.73 8.72
CA ALA A 295 16.25 3.48 8.92
C ALA A 295 16.83 4.06 7.62
N PHE A 296 16.18 3.85 6.46
CA PHE A 296 16.65 4.30 5.15
C PHE A 296 17.12 5.76 5.15
N ASN A 297 16.27 6.67 5.60
CA ASN A 297 16.54 8.11 5.59
C ASN A 297 17.63 8.54 6.58
N GLN A 298 17.90 7.73 7.61
CA GLN A 298 18.93 8.00 8.59
C GLN A 298 20.29 7.46 8.14
N VAL A 299 20.31 6.27 7.54
CA VAL A 299 21.54 5.54 7.23
C VAL A 299 22.09 5.89 5.86
N ILE A 300 21.23 5.98 4.83
CA ILE A 300 21.69 6.12 3.46
C ILE A 300 22.41 7.45 3.22
N PRO A 301 21.90 8.62 3.64
CA PRO A 301 22.61 9.89 3.41
C PRO A 301 23.96 9.97 4.14
N LEU A 302 24.13 9.22 5.24
CA LEU A 302 25.36 9.21 6.04
C LEU A 302 26.44 8.30 5.46
N LEU A 303 26.09 7.07 5.10
CA LEU A 303 27.05 6.07 4.63
C LEU A 303 27.23 6.10 3.10
N TYR A 304 26.19 6.52 2.37
CA TYR A 304 26.14 6.57 0.92
C TYR A 304 25.58 7.93 0.45
N PRO A 305 26.27 9.05 0.71
CA PRO A 305 25.77 10.41 0.47
C PRO A 305 25.54 10.72 -1.01
N TYR A 306 24.37 11.24 -1.37
CA TYR A 306 23.98 11.58 -2.75
C TYR A 306 24.89 12.65 -3.37
N PHE A 307 25.05 12.60 -4.69
CA PHE A 307 25.82 13.55 -5.50
C PHE A 307 24.92 14.44 -6.34
N LEU A 308 23.83 13.90 -6.92
CA LEU A 308 22.88 14.66 -7.74
C LEU A 308 21.83 15.36 -6.88
N ILE A 309 21.60 14.84 -5.66
CA ILE A 309 20.57 15.34 -4.76
C ILE A 309 21.24 16.10 -3.61
N SER A 310 20.75 17.32 -3.33
CA SER A 310 21.28 18.14 -2.25
C SER A 310 21.16 17.40 -0.90
N PRO A 311 22.18 17.46 -0.03
CA PRO A 311 22.12 16.89 1.33
C PRO A 311 21.01 17.48 2.22
N THR A 312 20.43 18.62 1.83
CA THR A 312 19.30 19.26 2.53
C THR A 312 17.95 18.68 2.16
N VAL A 313 17.88 17.81 1.14
CA VAL A 313 16.63 17.21 0.67
C VAL A 313 16.42 15.89 1.40
N ASP A 314 15.25 15.77 2.02
CA ASP A 314 14.86 14.57 2.76
C ASP A 314 14.43 13.45 1.80
N ILE A 315 15.05 12.28 1.89
CA ILE A 315 14.72 11.11 1.05
C ILE A 315 14.21 9.98 1.93
N PRO A 316 12.88 9.94 2.21
CA PRO A 316 12.34 9.03 3.20
C PRO A 316 12.40 7.55 2.80
N HIS A 317 12.59 7.22 1.52
CA HIS A 317 12.55 5.84 1.02
C HIS A 317 13.24 5.68 -0.35
N ALA A 318 13.56 4.44 -0.72
CA ALA A 318 14.26 4.05 -1.95
C ALA A 318 13.48 4.29 -3.25
N HIS A 319 12.24 4.80 -3.18
CA HIS A 319 11.31 4.93 -4.33
C HIS A 319 11.13 3.64 -5.16
N ASN A 320 11.46 2.49 -4.59
CA ASN A 320 11.28 1.16 -5.16
C ASN A 320 11.01 0.20 -4.00
N LEU A 321 9.84 -0.41 -3.98
CA LEU A 321 9.39 -1.22 -2.85
C LEU A 321 10.29 -2.45 -2.62
N VAL A 322 10.79 -3.08 -3.69
CA VAL A 322 11.67 -4.26 -3.58
C VAL A 322 13.00 -3.87 -2.95
N LEU A 323 13.59 -2.76 -3.40
CA LEU A 323 14.82 -2.23 -2.81
C LEU A 323 14.60 -1.75 -1.38
N GLN A 324 13.47 -1.10 -1.10
CA GLN A 324 13.11 -0.65 0.25
C GLN A 324 13.04 -1.82 1.21
N VAL A 325 12.27 -2.87 0.87
CA VAL A 325 12.15 -4.08 1.69
C VAL A 325 13.50 -4.77 1.87
N GLY A 326 14.30 -4.86 0.79
CA GLY A 326 15.64 -5.43 0.87
C GLY A 326 16.56 -4.66 1.80
N VAL A 327 16.60 -3.33 1.68
CA VAL A 327 17.43 -2.47 2.54
C VAL A 327 16.96 -2.53 4.00
N ASP A 328 15.66 -2.53 4.26
CA ASP A 328 15.11 -2.56 5.61
C ASP A 328 15.26 -3.92 6.30
N LEU A 329 15.07 -5.02 5.56
CA LEU A 329 14.97 -6.36 6.14
C LEU A 329 16.13 -7.31 5.79
N GLY A 330 17.01 -6.91 4.90
CA GLY A 330 18.02 -7.77 4.28
C GLY A 330 17.42 -8.79 3.30
N ILE A 331 18.29 -9.59 2.68
CA ILE A 331 17.92 -10.65 1.74
C ILE A 331 16.97 -11.68 2.37
N PRO A 332 17.15 -12.17 3.61
CA PRO A 332 16.22 -13.14 4.20
C PRO A 332 14.80 -12.60 4.32
N GLY A 333 14.63 -11.36 4.77
CA GLY A 333 13.33 -10.72 4.88
C GLY A 333 12.72 -10.40 3.51
N LEU A 334 13.54 -10.00 2.53
CA LEU A 334 13.09 -9.84 1.14
C LEU A 334 12.56 -11.14 0.55
N ILE A 335 13.25 -12.26 0.76
CA ILE A 335 12.79 -13.59 0.30
C ILE A 335 11.45 -13.93 0.96
N ALA A 336 11.34 -13.74 2.28
CA ALA A 336 10.10 -14.01 3.00
C ALA A 336 8.93 -13.13 2.49
N TRP A 337 9.20 -11.85 2.22
CA TRP A 337 8.23 -10.94 1.66
C TRP A 337 7.82 -11.29 0.22
N LEU A 338 8.77 -11.67 -0.65
CA LEU A 338 8.48 -12.12 -2.00
C LEU A 338 7.67 -13.44 -2.00
N ALA A 339 7.96 -14.35 -1.07
CA ALA A 339 7.21 -15.60 -0.92
C ALA A 339 5.75 -15.38 -0.47
N ILE A 340 5.41 -14.21 0.08
CA ILE A 340 4.01 -13.83 0.37
C ILE A 340 3.23 -13.50 -0.91
N LEU A 341 3.92 -13.05 -1.96
CA LEU A 341 3.31 -12.58 -3.21
C LEU A 341 3.07 -13.69 -4.25
N ILE A 342 3.61 -14.89 -4.03
CA ILE A 342 3.57 -16.05 -4.95
C ILE A 342 2.60 -17.09 -4.42
#